data_AF-A3Z2R4-F1
#
_entry.id   AF-A3Z2R4-F1
#
_cell.length_a   1.000
_cell.length_b   1.000
_cell.length_c   1.000
_cell.angle_alpha   90.00
_cell.angle_beta   90.00
_cell.angle_gamma   90.00
#
_symmetry.space_group_name_H-M   'P 1'
#
loop_
_entity.id
_entity.type
_entity.pdbx_description
1 polymer ?
#
loop_
_entity_poly.entity_id
_entity_poly.type
_entity_poly.pdbx_seq_one_letter_code
_entity_poly.pdbx_strand_id
1 'polypeptide(L)'
;MSDCTAKSGDSIDLGELQAFPTADGSFSLHSVHFGEAFHNSAGALNEARAKFVGPAELDRFKGGEPLHILDVCFGLGYNTAAVLGSLPTPTPAVRWWGLELDRRPLELALSQPRFQALWSEDVLHKLAAIRDQGGWSTPGDEGKQLWGDAREMLSTIPEAVRF
;
A
#
# COMPACT_ATOMS: atom_id res chain seq x y z
N MET A 1 29.25 -1.76 -28.82
CA MET A 1 27.91 -2.27 -28.44
C MET A 1 27.58 -1.59 -27.12
N SER A 2 26.53 -0.78 -27.15
CA SER A 2 26.28 0.30 -26.20
C SER A 2 26.06 -0.19 -24.78
N ASP A 3 26.85 0.41 -23.90
CA ASP A 3 26.68 0.48 -22.46
C ASP A 3 25.31 1.09 -22.14
N CYS A 4 24.40 0.28 -21.58
CA CYS A 4 23.11 0.74 -21.07
C CYS A 4 23.32 1.19 -19.62
N THR A 5 23.86 2.40 -19.45
CA THR A 5 23.78 3.10 -18.17
C THR A 5 22.34 3.59 -17.99
N ALA A 6 21.59 2.89 -17.15
CA ALA A 6 20.32 3.38 -16.63
C ALA A 6 20.58 4.75 -16.01
N LYS A 7 19.98 5.80 -16.57
CA LYS A 7 20.01 7.13 -15.98
C LYS A 7 19.34 7.03 -14.62
N SER A 8 20.13 7.21 -13.57
CA SER A 8 19.66 7.49 -12.21
C SER A 8 18.72 8.69 -12.29
N GLY A 9 17.41 8.44 -12.13
CA GLY A 9 16.42 9.50 -12.02
C GLY A 9 16.74 10.36 -10.80
N ASP A 10 16.57 11.67 -10.94
CA ASP A 10 16.73 12.63 -9.84
C ASP A 10 15.98 12.11 -8.60
N SER A 11 16.72 11.74 -7.54
CA SER A 11 16.08 11.34 -6.30
C SER A 11 15.42 12.58 -5.71
N ILE A 12 14.09 12.62 -5.70
CA ILE A 12 13.36 13.67 -5.00
C ILE A 12 13.73 13.56 -3.52
N ASP A 13 14.32 14.61 -2.97
CA ASP A 13 14.59 14.68 -1.54
C ASP A 13 13.27 14.92 -0.80
N LEU A 14 12.69 13.84 -0.30
CA LEU A 14 11.47 13.83 0.50
C LEU A 14 11.76 13.95 2.01
N GLY A 15 12.99 14.35 2.36
CA GLY A 15 13.42 14.60 3.73
C GLY A 15 13.39 13.38 4.65
N GLU A 16 13.56 13.67 5.95
CA GLU A 16 13.64 12.67 7.01
C GLU A 16 12.25 12.10 7.37
N LEU A 17 12.22 10.79 7.64
CA LEU A 17 11.07 10.09 8.21
C LEU A 17 11.40 9.69 9.65
N GLN A 18 10.53 10.10 10.58
CA GLN A 18 10.70 9.83 12.01
C GLN A 18 9.62 8.88 12.50
N ALA A 19 9.96 7.98 13.42
CA ALA A 19 8.98 7.10 14.06
C ALA A 19 7.94 7.94 14.80
N PHE A 20 6.66 7.63 14.56
CA PHE A 20 5.53 8.30 15.19
C PHE A 20 4.70 7.28 15.97
N PRO A 21 4.75 7.29 17.32
CA PRO A 21 3.95 6.38 18.13
C PRO A 21 2.47 6.78 18.09
N THR A 22 1.59 5.79 18.03
CA THR A 22 0.14 5.99 18.04
C THR A 22 -0.51 5.32 19.26
N ALA A 23 -1.71 5.77 19.63
CA ALA A 23 -2.40 5.32 20.84
C ALA A 23 -2.85 3.84 20.78
N ASP A 24 -3.15 3.31 19.60
CA ASP A 24 -3.49 1.89 19.42
C ASP A 24 -2.25 0.96 19.33
N GLY A 25 -1.05 1.53 19.47
CA GLY A 25 0.22 0.80 19.44
C GLY A 25 0.72 0.44 18.04
N SER A 26 -0.01 0.82 16.98
CA SER A 26 0.43 0.62 15.60
C SER A 26 1.60 1.55 15.27
N PHE A 27 2.54 1.05 14.48
CA PHE A 27 3.70 1.83 14.02
C PHE A 27 3.23 2.85 12.99
N SER A 28 3.75 4.07 13.05
CA SER A 28 3.52 5.09 12.04
C SER A 28 4.77 5.97 11.88
N LEU A 29 4.71 6.89 10.93
CA LEU A 29 5.79 7.80 10.60
C LEU A 29 5.32 9.25 10.61
N HIS A 30 6.25 10.15 10.83
CA HIS A 30 6.12 11.59 10.60
C HIS A 30 7.11 12.01 9.51
N SER A 31 6.62 12.70 8.48
CA SER A 31 7.47 13.32 7.47
C SER A 31 7.92 14.70 7.95
N VAL A 32 9.24 14.88 8.14
CA VAL A 32 9.81 16.19 8.47
C VAL A 32 9.63 17.17 7.31
N HIS A 33 9.70 16.67 6.06
CA HIS A 33 9.55 17.49 4.87
C HIS A 33 8.15 18.10 4.74
N PHE A 34 7.11 17.30 4.96
CA PHE A 34 5.72 17.77 4.86
C PHE A 34 5.18 18.33 6.19
N GLY A 35 5.85 18.05 7.32
CA GLY A 35 5.38 18.45 8.64
C GLY A 35 4.12 17.71 9.09
N GLU A 36 3.90 16.50 8.56
CA GLU A 36 2.68 15.72 8.77
C GLU A 36 2.98 14.28 9.20
N ALA A 37 2.11 13.74 10.06
CA ALA A 37 2.09 12.32 10.37
C ALA A 37 1.34 11.55 9.27
N PHE A 38 1.80 10.35 8.95
CA PHE A 38 1.16 9.47 7.96
C PHE A 38 -0.24 8.99 8.40
N HIS A 39 -0.47 8.94 9.71
CA HIS A 39 -1.74 8.56 10.32
C HIS A 39 -2.01 9.43 11.54
N ASN A 40 -3.27 9.49 11.96
CA ASN A 40 -3.65 10.21 13.16
C ASN A 40 -3.08 9.57 14.44
N SER A 41 -3.02 10.35 15.52
CA SER A 41 -2.47 9.91 16.80
C SER A 41 -3.28 8.82 17.51
N ALA A 42 -4.55 8.60 17.14
CA ALA A 42 -5.36 7.54 17.72
C ALA A 42 -4.92 6.14 17.24
N GLY A 43 -4.32 6.02 16.05
CA GLY A 43 -3.87 4.73 15.54
C GLY A 43 -3.93 4.57 14.03
N ALA A 44 -2.85 4.07 13.42
CA ALA A 44 -2.82 3.73 11.99
C ALA A 44 -3.72 2.52 11.67
N LEU A 45 -3.73 1.49 12.52
CA LEU A 45 -4.60 0.33 12.30
C LEU A 45 -6.08 0.69 12.49
N ASN A 46 -6.39 1.42 13.56
CA ASN A 46 -7.74 1.90 13.79
C ASN A 46 -8.24 2.81 12.67
N GLU A 47 -7.38 3.72 12.18
CA GLU A 47 -7.70 4.57 11.04
C GLU A 47 -8.00 3.77 9.77
N ALA A 48 -7.12 2.82 9.42
CA ALA A 48 -7.30 1.96 8.24
C ALA A 48 -8.64 1.20 8.28
N ARG A 49 -8.98 0.65 9.45
CA ARG A 49 -10.26 -0.06 9.64
C ARG A 49 -11.47 0.87 9.55
N ALA A 50 -11.43 2.00 10.24
CA ALA A 50 -12.58 2.89 10.35
C ALA A 50 -12.86 3.66 9.05
N LYS A 51 -11.81 4.07 8.32
CA LYS A 51 -11.94 4.94 7.14
C LYS A 51 -11.93 4.19 5.81
N PHE A 52 -11.34 3.00 5.75
CA PHE A 52 -11.19 2.25 4.49
C PHE A 52 -11.95 0.93 4.54
N VAL A 53 -11.66 0.04 5.49
CA VAL A 53 -12.29 -1.28 5.54
C VAL A 53 -13.80 -1.20 5.77
N GLY A 54 -14.23 -0.46 6.80
CA GLY A 54 -15.65 -0.32 7.14
C GLY A 54 -16.49 0.24 5.98
N PRO A 55 -16.12 1.40 5.42
CA PRO A 55 -16.85 2.01 4.30
C PRO A 55 -16.74 1.24 2.97
N ALA A 56 -15.76 0.36 2.79
CA ALA A 56 -15.61 -0.43 1.56
C ALA A 56 -16.69 -1.52 1.39
N GLU A 57 -17.40 -1.89 2.47
CA GLU A 57 -18.49 -2.86 2.47
C GLU A 57 -18.12 -4.17 1.75
N LEU A 58 -16.94 -4.72 2.08
CA LEU A 58 -16.28 -5.79 1.30
C LEU A 58 -17.15 -7.03 1.06
N ASP A 59 -18.13 -7.30 1.93
CA ASP A 59 -19.11 -8.37 1.77
C ASP A 59 -19.91 -8.31 0.46
N ARG A 60 -20.06 -7.13 -0.15
CA ARG A 60 -20.73 -6.98 -1.45
C ARG A 60 -19.98 -7.66 -2.61
N PHE A 61 -18.72 -8.04 -2.42
CA PHE A 61 -17.89 -8.72 -3.42
C PHE A 61 -17.92 -10.25 -3.31
N LYS A 62 -18.74 -10.83 -2.43
CA LYS A 62 -18.96 -12.30 -2.37
C LYS A 62 -19.58 -12.89 -3.65
N GLY A 63 -20.13 -12.04 -4.53
CA GLY A 63 -20.82 -12.45 -5.76
C GLY A 63 -19.94 -12.97 -6.90
N GLY A 64 -18.61 -12.98 -6.73
CA GLY A 64 -17.66 -13.55 -7.70
C GLY A 64 -17.08 -12.55 -8.71
N GLU A 65 -17.56 -11.30 -8.71
CA GLU A 65 -16.93 -10.23 -9.48
C GLU A 65 -15.55 -9.88 -8.89
N PRO A 66 -14.52 -9.62 -9.72
CA PRO A 66 -13.23 -9.17 -9.23
C PRO A 66 -13.33 -7.85 -8.46
N LEU A 67 -12.65 -7.78 -7.32
CA LEU A 67 -12.47 -6.56 -6.55
C LEU A 67 -11.30 -5.77 -7.15
N HIS A 68 -11.60 -4.59 -7.70
CA HIS A 68 -10.59 -3.63 -8.15
C HIS A 68 -10.30 -2.61 -7.04
N ILE A 69 -9.02 -2.40 -6.73
CA ILE A 69 -8.57 -1.50 -5.68
C ILE A 69 -7.54 -0.53 -6.26
N LEU A 70 -7.75 0.76 -6.04
CA LEU A 70 -6.75 1.80 -6.27
C LEU A 70 -6.33 2.38 -4.91
N ASP A 71 -5.09 2.16 -4.50
CA ASP A 71 -4.51 2.74 -3.29
C ASP A 71 -3.60 3.90 -3.69
N VAL A 72 -4.06 5.12 -3.43
CA VAL A 72 -3.34 6.35 -3.78
C VAL A 72 -2.59 6.84 -2.55
N CYS A 73 -1.28 7.05 -2.69
CA CYS A 73 -0.36 7.34 -1.58
C CYS A 73 -0.28 6.17 -0.60
N PHE A 74 0.13 5.01 -1.12
CA PHE A 74 0.18 3.74 -0.41
C PHE A 74 0.97 3.79 0.92
N GLY A 75 2.03 4.60 1.00
CA GLY A 75 2.80 4.86 2.21
C GLY A 75 3.30 3.58 2.90
N LEU A 76 2.86 3.38 4.15
CA LEU A 76 3.26 2.22 4.97
C LEU A 76 2.52 0.92 4.58
N GLY A 77 1.46 1.01 3.77
CA GLY A 77 0.64 -0.13 3.35
C GLY A 77 -0.47 -0.54 4.32
N TYR A 78 -0.82 0.29 5.31
CA TYR A 78 -1.89 -0.01 6.28
C TYR A 78 -3.26 -0.23 5.64
N ASN A 79 -3.64 0.64 4.70
CA ASN A 79 -4.96 0.56 4.05
C ASN A 79 -5.09 -0.72 3.22
N THR A 80 -4.13 -0.97 2.34
CA THR A 80 -4.04 -2.21 1.57
C THR A 80 -4.02 -3.45 2.46
N ALA A 81 -3.16 -3.49 3.50
CA ALA A 81 -3.07 -4.63 4.39
C ALA A 81 -4.39 -4.90 5.14
N ALA A 82 -5.04 -3.84 5.63
CA ALA A 82 -6.31 -3.94 6.33
C ALA A 82 -7.43 -4.45 5.41
N VAL A 83 -7.50 -3.97 4.16
CA VAL A 83 -8.49 -4.44 3.17
C VAL A 83 -8.23 -5.90 2.79
N LEU A 84 -6.99 -6.25 2.43
CA LEU A 84 -6.63 -7.62 2.05
C LEU A 84 -6.87 -8.62 3.20
N GLY A 85 -6.58 -8.23 4.43
CA GLY A 85 -6.85 -9.04 5.63
C GLY A 85 -8.33 -9.13 6.02
N SER A 86 -9.20 -8.33 5.41
CA SER A 86 -10.64 -8.28 5.70
C SER A 86 -11.51 -8.73 4.53
N LEU A 87 -10.92 -9.34 3.50
CA LEU A 87 -11.68 -9.85 2.36
C LEU A 87 -12.69 -10.92 2.81
N PRO A 88 -13.89 -10.94 2.22
CA PRO A 88 -14.93 -11.88 2.62
C PRO A 88 -14.57 -13.31 2.21
N THR A 89 -15.33 -14.28 2.73
CA THR A 89 -15.34 -15.65 2.20
C THR A 89 -16.65 -15.92 1.44
N PRO A 90 -16.61 -16.48 0.22
CA PRO A 90 -15.41 -16.80 -0.56
C PRO A 90 -14.62 -15.54 -0.96
N THR A 91 -13.29 -15.66 -0.99
CA THR A 91 -12.39 -14.54 -1.32
C THR A 91 -12.56 -14.15 -2.78
N PRO A 92 -12.84 -12.87 -3.09
CA PRO A 92 -12.93 -12.41 -4.47
C PRO A 92 -11.55 -12.42 -5.13
N ALA A 93 -11.53 -12.54 -6.45
CA ALA A 93 -10.36 -12.17 -7.25
C ALA A 93 -9.99 -10.72 -6.96
N VAL A 94 -8.70 -10.39 -6.85
CA VAL A 94 -8.24 -9.03 -6.55
C VAL A 94 -7.41 -8.50 -7.72
N ARG A 95 -7.73 -7.29 -8.17
CA ARG A 95 -6.86 -6.46 -8.99
C ARG A 95 -6.52 -5.19 -8.24
N TRP A 96 -5.26 -5.02 -7.88
CA TRP A 96 -4.82 -3.92 -7.03
C TRP A 96 -3.80 -3.05 -7.76
N TRP A 97 -3.94 -1.73 -7.63
CA TRP A 97 -2.96 -0.76 -8.08
C TRP A 97 -2.58 0.16 -6.92
N GLY A 98 -1.30 0.19 -6.60
CA GLY A 98 -0.74 1.16 -5.66
C GLY A 98 -0.04 2.29 -6.40
N LEU A 99 -0.24 3.53 -5.94
CA LEU A 99 0.50 4.71 -6.39
C LEU A 99 1.29 5.24 -5.20
N GLU A 100 2.61 5.34 -5.33
CA GLU A 100 3.46 5.88 -4.27
C GLU A 100 4.73 6.50 -4.83
N LEU A 101 5.12 7.64 -4.27
CA LEU A 101 6.33 8.33 -4.63
C LEU A 101 7.54 7.81 -3.82
N ASP A 102 7.35 7.61 -2.52
CA ASP A 102 8.40 7.24 -1.57
C ASP A 102 8.34 5.74 -1.23
N ARG A 103 9.43 5.02 -1.50
CA ARG A 103 9.55 3.59 -1.17
C ARG A 103 9.80 3.35 0.32
N ARG A 104 10.44 4.32 1.00
CA ARG A 104 10.98 4.17 2.35
C ARG A 104 9.93 3.84 3.42
N PRO A 105 8.70 4.40 3.40
CA PRO A 105 7.69 4.10 4.41
C PRO A 105 7.35 2.60 4.52
N LEU A 106 7.18 1.90 3.39
CA LEU A 106 6.91 0.45 3.38
C LEU A 106 8.12 -0.34 3.89
N GLU A 107 9.33 0.02 3.47
CA GLU A 107 10.57 -0.62 3.91
C GLU A 107 10.74 -0.51 5.43
N LEU A 108 10.52 0.69 5.97
CA LEU A 108 10.55 0.94 7.41
C LEU A 108 9.47 0.14 8.12
N ALA A 109 8.22 0.16 7.64
CA ALA A 109 7.13 -0.60 8.24
C ALA A 109 7.42 -2.10 8.30
N LEU A 110 7.85 -2.70 7.18
CA LEU A 110 8.20 -4.12 7.13
C LEU A 110 9.42 -4.48 7.99
N SER A 111 10.27 -3.53 8.37
CA SER A 111 11.36 -3.78 9.32
C SER A 111 10.89 -3.85 10.78
N GLN A 112 9.67 -3.39 11.09
CA GLN A 112 9.16 -3.34 12.47
C GLN A 112 8.41 -4.62 12.86
N PRO A 113 8.87 -5.36 13.90
CA PRO A 113 8.17 -6.56 14.36
C PRO A 113 6.72 -6.30 14.79
N ARG A 114 6.46 -5.12 15.37
CA ARG A 114 5.10 -4.71 15.77
C ARG A 114 4.16 -4.49 14.60
N PHE A 115 4.67 -4.01 13.46
CA PHE A 115 3.87 -3.88 12.24
C PHE A 115 3.59 -5.25 11.66
N GLN A 116 4.62 -6.10 11.55
CA GLN A 116 4.48 -7.45 11.02
C GLN A 116 3.45 -8.28 11.80
N ALA A 117 3.46 -8.17 13.13
CA ALA A 117 2.55 -8.91 14.01
C ALA A 117 1.05 -8.59 13.82
N LEU A 118 0.70 -7.54 13.06
CA LEU A 118 -0.70 -7.17 12.80
C LEU A 118 -1.34 -7.98 11.68
N TRP A 119 -0.54 -8.62 10.83
CA TRP A 119 -1.00 -9.15 9.54
C TRP A 119 -0.73 -10.65 9.42
N SER A 120 -1.56 -11.34 8.63
CA SER A 120 -1.32 -12.75 8.29
C SER A 120 -0.10 -12.88 7.38
N GLU A 121 0.47 -14.09 7.30
CA GLU A 121 1.58 -14.40 6.40
C GLU A 121 1.26 -14.04 4.94
N ASP A 122 0.05 -14.32 4.47
CA ASP A 122 -0.39 -13.98 3.10
C ASP A 122 -0.35 -12.47 2.83
N VAL A 123 -0.81 -11.66 3.79
CA VAL A 123 -0.76 -10.19 3.66
C VAL A 123 0.69 -9.70 3.70
N LEU A 124 1.51 -10.23 4.61
CA LEU A 124 2.93 -9.88 4.68
C LEU A 124 3.70 -10.27 3.40
N HIS A 125 3.40 -11.43 2.81
CA HIS A 125 3.97 -11.84 1.54
C HIS A 125 3.61 -10.87 0.41
N LYS A 126 2.35 -10.40 0.33
CA LYS A 126 1.95 -9.38 -0.66
C LYS A 126 2.64 -8.04 -0.44
N LEU A 127 2.74 -7.58 0.82
CA LEU A 127 3.47 -6.34 1.14
C LEU A 127 4.97 -6.44 0.81
N ALA A 128 5.60 -7.58 1.10
CA ALA A 128 6.99 -7.84 0.72
C ALA A 128 7.15 -7.88 -0.81
N ALA A 129 6.22 -8.51 -1.52
CA ALA A 129 6.21 -8.54 -2.98
C ALA A 129 6.04 -7.14 -3.59
N ILE A 130 5.21 -6.26 -3.01
CA ILE A 130 5.13 -4.84 -3.38
C ILE A 130 6.51 -4.17 -3.25
N ARG A 131 7.19 -4.34 -2.10
CA ARG A 131 8.52 -3.76 -1.84
C ARG A 131 9.57 -4.24 -2.85
N ASP A 132 9.65 -5.55 -3.03
CA ASP A 132 10.77 -6.23 -3.68
C ASP A 132 10.58 -6.38 -5.19
N GLN A 133 9.35 -6.59 -5.63
CA GLN A 133 9.02 -6.98 -7.01
C GLN A 133 8.08 -5.97 -7.69
N GLY A 134 7.62 -4.95 -6.96
CA GLY A 134 6.64 -3.99 -7.47
C GLY A 134 5.22 -4.56 -7.54
N GLY A 135 4.92 -5.64 -6.81
CA GLY A 135 3.59 -6.23 -6.74
C GLY A 135 3.61 -7.75 -6.70
N TRP A 136 2.45 -8.37 -6.91
CA TRP A 136 2.29 -9.83 -6.99
C TRP A 136 1.46 -10.19 -8.23
N SER A 137 1.63 -11.41 -8.73
CA SER A 137 0.87 -11.89 -9.88
C SER A 137 0.61 -13.38 -9.76
N THR A 138 -0.63 -13.73 -9.47
CA THR A 138 -1.14 -15.11 -9.50
C THR A 138 -2.46 -15.14 -10.28
N PRO A 139 -2.88 -16.30 -10.85
CA PRO A 139 -4.11 -16.35 -11.63
C PRO A 139 -5.32 -15.85 -10.83
N GLY A 140 -5.92 -14.73 -11.29
CA GLY A 140 -7.08 -14.11 -10.63
C GLY A 140 -6.75 -13.20 -9.43
N ASP A 141 -5.49 -13.06 -9.03
CA ASP A 141 -5.07 -12.20 -7.92
C ASP A 141 -3.75 -11.52 -8.28
N GLU A 142 -3.85 -10.25 -8.67
CA GLU A 142 -2.75 -9.43 -9.17
C GLU A 142 -2.71 -8.07 -8.47
N GLY A 143 -1.52 -7.64 -8.11
CA GLY A 143 -1.24 -6.32 -7.59
C GLY A 143 -0.08 -5.68 -8.34
N LYS A 144 -0.24 -4.42 -8.74
CA LYS A 144 0.79 -3.64 -9.42
C LYS A 144 1.06 -2.34 -8.68
N GLN A 145 2.27 -2.20 -8.16
CA GLN A 145 2.74 -0.95 -7.59
C GLN A 145 3.38 -0.08 -8.68
N LEU A 146 2.92 1.16 -8.77
CA LEU A 146 3.44 2.19 -9.65
C LEU A 146 4.20 3.19 -8.78
N TRP A 147 5.51 3.28 -9.02
CA TRP A 147 6.41 4.15 -8.26
C TRP A 147 6.63 5.46 -9.00
N GLY A 148 6.28 6.57 -8.38
CA GLY A 148 6.35 7.91 -8.97
C GLY A 148 5.23 8.82 -8.48
N ASP A 149 5.14 10.02 -9.05
CA ASP A 149 4.06 10.96 -8.75
C ASP A 149 2.71 10.35 -9.15
N ALA A 150 1.79 10.22 -8.19
CA ALA A 150 0.48 9.62 -8.42
C ALA A 150 -0.30 10.30 -9.57
N ARG A 151 -0.13 11.61 -9.77
CA ARG A 151 -0.81 12.38 -10.83
C ARG A 151 -0.35 11.94 -12.22
N GLU A 152 0.92 11.55 -12.34
CA GLU A 152 1.49 11.03 -13.58
C GLU A 152 1.21 9.52 -13.72
N MET A 153 1.45 8.76 -12.64
CA MET A 153 1.33 7.31 -12.65
C MET A 153 -0.10 6.82 -12.89
N LEU A 154 -1.11 7.59 -12.46
CA LEU A 154 -2.52 7.28 -12.73
C LEU A 154 -2.80 7.07 -14.22
N SER A 155 -2.14 7.85 -15.10
CA SER A 155 -2.30 7.74 -16.56
C SER A 155 -1.74 6.44 -17.15
N THR A 156 -0.94 5.70 -16.38
CA THR A 156 -0.35 4.42 -16.79
C THR A 156 -1.26 3.23 -16.50
N ILE A 157 -2.33 3.43 -15.72
CA ILE A 157 -3.37 2.42 -15.52
C ILE A 157 -4.23 2.36 -16.79
N PRO A 158 -4.47 1.15 -17.36
CA PRO A 158 -5.27 1.04 -18.58
C PRO A 158 -6.67 1.64 -18.42
N GLU A 159 -7.11 2.43 -19.39
CA GLU A 159 -8.43 3.11 -19.35
C GLU A 159 -9.62 2.15 -19.23
N ALA A 160 -9.45 0.89 -19.65
CA ALA A 160 -10.45 -0.16 -19.52
C ALA A 160 -10.70 -0.59 -18.06
N VAL A 161 -9.77 -0.31 -17.14
CA VAL A 161 -9.95 -0.60 -15.71
C VAL A 161 -10.93 0.42 -15.11
N ARG A 162 -11.89 -0.08 -14.33
CA ARG A 162 -12.87 0.72 -13.59
C ARG A 162 -12.76 0.38 -12.11
N PHE A 163 -12.80 1.42 -11.27
CA PHE A 163 -12.76 1.35 -9.80
C PHE A 163 -14.10 1.80 -9.21
#